data_AF-A0A8C4WXT6-F1
#
_entry.id   AF-A0A8C4WXT6-F1
#
_cell.length_a   1.000
_cell.length_b   1.000
_cell.length_c   1.000
_cell.angle_alpha   90.00
_cell.angle_beta   90.00
_cell.angle_gamma   90.00
#
_symmetry.space_group_name_H-M   'P 1'
#
loop_
_entity.id
_entity.type
_entity.pdbx_description
1 polymer ?
#
loop_
_entity_poly.entity_id
_entity_poly.type
_entity_poly.pdbx_seq_one_letter_code
_entity_poly.pdbx_strand_id
1 'polypeptide(L)'
;MKEARCAYVIIVTALLWITEALPLAVTGFLPLILFPLLGILKSSHIAMHYFKDATFLYIGVMFIATAIEYWNLHRRIALRMMLLVGSKPLWLMMGFMATTAFLSMWINNSSTTAMMMPIMEAVLLQLSNTSDTECHASQDQKRSECLEEQSENKSENEMNEMGSDIKGRREQPLHNLESEQECSKNDVKMEENCPATEESKNFGTRQFGDRSSTKMATGLSLCIAYAANIGGVATLTGTITNLVLVDQMEARYPRCNCITFGMWMAFALPCACLFLVFAWFWLAWLYIGFKDIKQSFKGKSNNEKAAEKYIADELKKLGPVSYPESCILFIFVLVALLWLTKNPGFMPGWGDLFGENKKLLSDTTVAVTVGFMLFFLPSKPPFGLQRKINMPMGFVGDGSKPPPPVLLSWNHFSRNMSWGVCFLIGGGFALAEGAQKSGLSLWISKQLEPLQALPPPVVSIICCLLIAGFTQCASNLATTTLFLPIIASLSEAIRVNPIYTMLPSTVCATFAFMLPVATPPNAIVFAYGRIKVIDMLKSGTVLTLMGIMFVALGINTWGKPMFHIDTYPLWATNSTA
;
A
#
# COMPACT_ATOMS: atom_id res chain seq x y z
N MET A 1 -33.26 -12.44 25.12
CA MET A 1 -33.45 -11.02 24.71
C MET A 1 -32.16 -10.23 24.58
N LYS A 2 -31.15 -10.38 25.46
CA LYS A 2 -29.88 -9.64 25.33
C LYS A 2 -29.13 -9.94 24.01
N GLU A 3 -29.14 -11.21 23.58
CA GLU A 3 -28.59 -11.66 22.29
C GLU A 3 -29.17 -10.88 21.10
N ALA A 4 -30.50 -10.79 21.00
CA ALA A 4 -31.18 -10.07 19.92
C ALA A 4 -30.89 -8.56 19.92
N ARG A 5 -30.82 -7.93 21.10
CA ARG A 5 -30.43 -6.52 21.22
C ARG A 5 -28.98 -6.30 20.78
N CYS A 6 -28.08 -7.22 21.11
CA CYS A 6 -26.69 -7.15 20.67
C CYS A 6 -26.58 -7.34 19.16
N ALA A 7 -27.31 -8.31 18.60
CA ALA A 7 -27.37 -8.56 17.17
C ALA A 7 -27.87 -7.32 16.42
N TYR A 8 -28.89 -6.63 16.94
CA TYR A 8 -29.36 -5.37 16.38
C TYR A 8 -28.25 -4.31 16.30
N VAL A 9 -27.49 -4.09 17.38
CA VAL A 9 -26.38 -3.12 17.37
C VAL A 9 -25.30 -3.51 16.36
N ILE A 10 -24.93 -4.79 16.29
CA ILE A 10 -23.93 -5.29 15.35
C ILE A 10 -24.42 -5.10 13.91
N ILE A 11 -25.67 -5.47 13.60
CA ILE A 11 -26.24 -5.34 12.25
C ILE A 11 -26.31 -3.88 11.83
N VAL A 12 -26.80 -2.98 12.70
CA VAL A 12 -26.86 -1.54 12.40
C VAL A 12 -25.46 -0.97 12.17
N THR A 13 -24.50 -1.32 13.03
CA THR A 13 -23.12 -0.85 12.89
C THR A 13 -22.48 -1.40 11.61
N ALA A 14 -22.69 -2.68 11.30
CA ALA A 14 -22.22 -3.33 10.09
C ALA A 14 -22.81 -2.68 8.84
N LEU A 15 -24.13 -2.48 8.77
CA LEU A 15 -24.78 -1.81 7.64
C LEU A 15 -24.21 -0.41 7.42
N LEU A 16 -23.98 0.37 8.49
CA LEU A 16 -23.40 1.70 8.37
C LEU A 16 -21.93 1.70 7.96
N TRP A 17 -21.16 0.68 8.36
CA TRP A 17 -19.80 0.49 7.88
C TRP A 17 -19.72 0.05 6.42
N ILE A 18 -20.64 -0.79 5.95
CA ILE A 18 -20.68 -1.25 4.56
C ILE A 18 -21.15 -0.14 3.64
N THR A 19 -22.21 0.57 4.03
CA THR A 19 -22.79 1.65 3.21
C THR A 19 -21.98 2.93 3.28
N GLU A 20 -21.08 3.05 4.25
CA GLU A 20 -20.31 4.27 4.58
C GLU A 20 -21.20 5.53 4.64
N ALA A 21 -22.48 5.39 5.02
CA ALA A 21 -23.43 6.49 5.09
C ALA A 21 -23.02 7.57 6.11
N LEU A 22 -22.16 7.19 7.06
CA LEU A 22 -21.48 8.08 8.01
C LEU A 22 -19.99 7.73 8.03
N PRO A 23 -19.09 8.68 8.34
CA PRO A 23 -17.66 8.40 8.46
C PRO A 23 -17.40 7.24 9.43
N LEU A 24 -16.49 6.33 9.04
CA LEU A 24 -16.20 5.10 9.80
C LEU A 24 -15.85 5.36 11.29
N ALA A 25 -15.21 6.49 11.58
CA ALA A 25 -14.91 6.91 12.95
C ALA A 25 -16.18 7.21 13.77
N VAL A 26 -17.18 7.85 13.16
CA VAL A 26 -18.43 8.26 13.83
C VAL A 26 -19.28 7.03 14.13
N THR A 27 -19.38 6.12 13.16
CA THR A 27 -20.08 4.83 13.33
C THR A 27 -19.39 3.96 14.37
N GLY A 28 -18.07 4.07 14.53
CA GLY A 28 -17.31 3.44 15.60
C GLY A 28 -17.76 3.84 17.02
N PHE A 29 -18.48 4.94 17.22
CA PHE A 29 -19.08 5.31 18.52
C PHE A 29 -20.46 4.73 18.77
N LEU A 30 -21.11 4.11 17.77
CA LEU A 30 -22.44 3.51 17.95
C LEU A 30 -22.50 2.47 19.08
N PRO A 31 -21.50 1.58 19.26
CA PRO A 31 -21.49 0.65 20.39
C PRO A 31 -21.51 1.37 21.75
N LEU A 32 -20.79 2.50 21.87
CA LEU A 32 -20.75 3.32 23.08
C LEU A 32 -22.11 3.95 23.42
N ILE A 33 -22.92 4.24 22.41
CA ILE A 33 -24.25 4.84 22.56
C ILE A 33 -25.33 3.76 22.75
N LEU A 34 -25.37 2.76 21.87
CA LEU A 34 -26.47 1.81 21.80
C LEU A 34 -26.42 0.72 22.86
N PHE A 35 -25.22 0.26 23.27
CA PHE A 35 -25.13 -0.80 24.28
C PHE A 35 -25.65 -0.39 25.67
N PRO A 36 -25.36 0.81 26.19
CA PRO A 36 -25.97 1.28 27.44
C PRO A 36 -27.47 1.49 27.29
N LEU A 37 -27.93 2.11 26.18
CA LEU A 37 -29.35 2.36 25.94
C LEU A 37 -30.19 1.08 25.88
N LEU A 38 -29.62 0.00 25.34
CA LEU A 38 -30.30 -1.30 25.23
C LEU A 38 -30.08 -2.21 26.47
N GLY A 39 -29.34 -1.74 27.47
CA GLY A 39 -29.06 -2.47 28.71
C GLY A 39 -28.16 -3.69 28.55
N ILE A 40 -27.19 -3.64 27.63
CA ILE A 40 -26.23 -4.73 27.37
C ILE A 40 -24.98 -4.56 28.23
N LEU A 41 -24.33 -3.39 28.14
CA LEU A 41 -23.10 -3.06 28.85
C LEU A 41 -23.16 -1.65 29.44
N LYS A 42 -22.47 -1.44 30.56
CA LYS A 42 -22.34 -0.11 31.20
C LYS A 42 -21.42 0.79 30.38
N SER A 43 -21.76 2.06 30.23
CA SER A 43 -20.97 3.05 29.47
C SER A 43 -19.50 3.13 29.91
N SER A 44 -19.23 3.10 31.22
CA SER A 44 -17.85 3.12 31.75
C SER A 44 -17.03 1.92 31.30
N HIS A 45 -17.65 0.73 31.23
CA HIS A 45 -16.97 -0.48 30.77
C HIS A 45 -16.68 -0.38 29.26
N ILE A 46 -17.64 0.10 28.48
CA ILE A 46 -17.48 0.26 27.03
C ILE A 46 -16.38 1.29 26.71
N ALA A 47 -16.32 2.40 27.43
CA ALA A 47 -15.30 3.43 27.23
C ALA A 47 -13.86 2.91 27.41
N MET A 48 -13.63 1.95 28.32
CA MET A 48 -12.31 1.35 28.52
C MET A 48 -11.81 0.60 27.28
N HIS A 49 -12.71 0.08 26.44
CA HIS A 49 -12.33 -0.60 25.20
C HIS A 49 -11.73 0.35 24.15
N TYR A 50 -11.95 1.66 24.23
CA TYR A 50 -11.33 2.62 23.30
C TYR A 50 -9.86 2.92 23.63
N PHE A 51 -9.43 2.65 24.87
CA PHE A 51 -8.08 2.94 25.37
C PHE A 51 -7.32 1.65 25.74
N LYS A 52 -7.37 0.66 24.85
CA LYS A 52 -6.60 -0.58 24.97
C LYS A 52 -5.18 -0.46 24.43
N ASP A 53 -4.37 -1.48 24.73
CA ASP A 53 -2.96 -1.58 24.34
C ASP A 53 -2.77 -1.39 22.83
N ALA A 54 -3.60 -2.02 21.98
CA ALA A 54 -3.52 -1.87 20.53
C ALA A 54 -3.74 -0.43 20.03
N THR A 55 -4.60 0.36 20.69
CA THR A 55 -4.79 1.78 20.38
C THR A 55 -3.51 2.58 20.65
N PHE A 56 -2.85 2.31 21.78
CA PHE A 56 -1.59 2.98 22.13
C PHE A 56 -0.41 2.49 21.30
N LEU A 57 -0.39 1.21 20.88
CA LEU A 57 0.59 0.71 19.91
C LEU A 57 0.48 1.49 18.61
N TYR A 58 -0.74 1.68 18.10
CA TYR A 58 -1.01 2.46 16.90
C TYR A 58 -0.53 3.91 17.04
N ILE A 59 -0.83 4.58 18.17
CA ILE A 59 -0.34 5.94 18.46
C ILE A 59 1.21 5.97 18.46
N GLY A 60 1.85 5.00 19.11
CA GLY A 60 3.31 4.85 19.17
C GLY A 60 3.95 4.74 17.78
N VAL A 61 3.37 3.92 16.91
CA VAL A 61 3.80 3.77 15.51
C VAL A 61 3.63 5.07 14.74
N MET A 62 2.50 5.76 14.92
CA MET A 62 2.23 7.02 14.23
C MET A 62 3.23 8.12 14.60
N PHE A 63 3.78 8.13 15.83
CA PHE A 63 4.88 9.05 16.16
C PHE A 63 6.09 8.86 15.23
N ILE A 64 6.50 7.61 15.01
CA ILE A 64 7.65 7.27 14.17
C ILE A 64 7.33 7.54 12.69
N ALA A 65 6.15 7.12 12.23
CA ALA A 65 5.73 7.31 10.84
C ALA A 65 5.65 8.81 10.47
N THR A 66 5.02 9.64 11.31
CA THR A 66 4.96 11.09 11.07
C THR A 66 6.33 11.75 11.14
N ALA A 67 7.25 11.29 11.99
CA ALA A 67 8.62 11.79 12.00
C ALA A 67 9.37 11.46 10.69
N ILE A 68 9.24 10.23 10.17
CA ILE A 68 9.80 9.82 8.88
C ILE A 68 9.23 10.65 7.73
N GLU A 69 7.94 10.98 7.79
CA GLU A 69 7.26 11.84 6.82
C GLU A 69 7.77 13.27 6.88
N TYR A 70 7.80 13.87 8.07
CA TYR A 70 8.18 15.27 8.30
C TYR A 70 9.59 15.60 7.76
N TRP A 71 10.54 14.67 7.90
CA TRP A 71 11.92 14.84 7.42
C TRP A 71 12.18 14.26 6.02
N ASN A 72 11.13 13.84 5.30
CA ASN A 72 11.24 13.27 3.95
C ASN A 72 12.20 12.08 3.82
N LEU A 73 12.48 11.37 4.92
CA LEU A 73 13.42 10.24 4.94
C LEU A 73 12.93 9.11 4.03
N HIS A 74 11.62 8.85 4.03
CA HIS A 74 10.97 7.89 3.14
C HIS A 74 11.26 8.17 1.66
N ARG A 75 11.25 9.44 1.22
CA ARG A 75 11.53 9.83 -0.17
C ARG A 75 12.97 9.54 -0.57
N ARG A 76 13.93 9.77 0.33
CA ARG A 76 15.34 9.42 0.10
C ARG A 76 15.54 7.92 0.00
N ILE A 77 14.94 7.15 0.90
CA ILE A 77 14.99 5.68 0.87
C ILE A 77 14.40 5.18 -0.46
N ALA A 78 13.27 5.75 -0.89
CA ALA A 78 12.60 5.37 -2.12
C ALA A 78 13.46 5.55 -3.37
N LEU A 79 14.02 6.75 -3.55
CA LEU A 79 14.86 7.05 -4.71
C LEU A 79 16.13 6.19 -4.74
N ARG A 80 16.75 5.92 -3.57
CA ARG A 80 17.91 5.02 -3.48
C ARG A 80 17.57 3.58 -3.87
N MET A 81 16.44 3.07 -3.40
CA MET A 81 15.98 1.72 -3.75
C MET A 81 15.71 1.60 -5.26
N MET A 82 15.07 2.59 -5.87
CA MET A 82 14.83 2.58 -7.32
C MET A 82 16.12 2.62 -8.14
N LEU A 83 17.13 3.40 -7.73
CA LEU A 83 18.44 3.41 -8.40
C LEU A 83 19.16 2.06 -8.31
N LEU A 84 18.95 1.29 -7.23
CA LEU A 84 19.58 0.00 -7.02
C LEU A 84 19.00 -1.09 -7.94
N VAL A 85 17.70 -1.06 -8.21
CA VAL A 85 17.01 -2.08 -9.03
C VAL A 85 17.21 -1.83 -10.54
N GLY A 86 17.38 -0.57 -10.94
CA GLY A 86 17.66 -0.17 -12.32
C GLY A 86 16.44 0.34 -13.08
N SER A 87 16.69 0.88 -14.27
CA SER A 87 15.73 1.68 -15.05
C SER A 87 15.01 0.95 -16.18
N LYS A 88 15.25 -0.36 -16.34
CA LYS A 88 14.54 -1.20 -17.32
C LYS A 88 13.07 -1.36 -16.92
N PRO A 89 12.08 -1.35 -17.83
CA PRO A 89 10.66 -1.43 -17.48
C PRO A 89 10.28 -2.54 -16.48
N LEU A 90 10.80 -3.75 -16.67
CA LEU A 90 10.56 -4.90 -15.81
C LEU A 90 11.13 -4.72 -14.39
N TRP A 91 12.36 -4.22 -14.32
CA TRP A 91 13.10 -3.97 -13.08
C TRP A 91 12.58 -2.71 -12.39
N LEU A 92 12.19 -1.70 -13.14
CA LEU A 92 11.55 -0.49 -12.66
C LEU A 92 10.23 -0.82 -11.96
N MET A 93 9.42 -1.72 -12.53
CA MET A 93 8.21 -2.20 -11.87
C MET A 93 8.51 -2.95 -10.56
N MET A 94 9.53 -3.82 -10.56
CA MET A 94 10.01 -4.46 -9.32
C MET A 94 10.49 -3.41 -8.31
N GLY A 95 11.20 -2.37 -8.75
CA GLY A 95 11.70 -1.28 -7.92
C GLY A 95 10.55 -0.51 -7.26
N PHE A 96 9.53 -0.12 -8.03
CA PHE A 96 8.33 0.49 -7.48
C PHE A 96 7.62 -0.44 -6.50
N MET A 97 7.43 -1.71 -6.84
CA MET A 97 6.76 -2.66 -5.95
C MET A 97 7.53 -2.91 -4.66
N ALA A 98 8.82 -3.22 -4.73
CA ALA A 98 9.67 -3.49 -3.56
C ALA A 98 9.76 -2.27 -2.65
N THR A 99 9.94 -1.08 -3.23
CA THR A 99 10.02 0.16 -2.46
C THR A 99 8.69 0.50 -1.81
N THR A 100 7.59 0.40 -2.55
CA THR A 100 6.24 0.67 -2.03
C THR A 100 5.90 -0.33 -0.92
N ALA A 101 6.16 -1.62 -1.12
CA ALA A 101 5.93 -2.63 -0.11
C ALA A 101 6.75 -2.36 1.15
N PHE A 102 8.05 -2.04 1.00
CA PHE A 102 8.91 -1.72 2.13
C PHE A 102 8.44 -0.51 2.92
N LEU A 103 8.05 0.59 2.27
CA LEU A 103 7.53 1.76 2.97
C LEU A 103 6.19 1.46 3.66
N SER A 104 5.32 0.67 3.01
CA SER A 104 4.01 0.29 3.54
C SER A 104 4.08 -0.63 4.76
N MET A 105 5.23 -1.25 5.04
CA MET A 105 5.47 -1.98 6.29
C MET A 105 5.46 -1.06 7.52
N TRP A 106 5.74 0.23 7.34
CA TRP A 106 5.98 1.15 8.46
C TRP A 106 5.07 2.37 8.42
N ILE A 107 4.58 2.70 7.23
CA ILE A 107 3.73 3.84 6.94
C ILE A 107 2.40 3.30 6.43
N ASN A 108 1.30 4.01 6.70
CA ASN A 108 -0.03 3.67 6.20
C ASN A 108 -0.02 3.48 4.66
N ASN A 109 -0.72 2.45 4.17
CA ASN A 109 -0.79 2.09 2.76
C ASN A 109 -1.20 3.29 1.88
N SER A 110 -2.21 4.06 2.30
CA SER A 110 -2.72 5.22 1.55
C SER A 110 -1.66 6.30 1.35
N SER A 111 -0.92 6.64 2.42
CA SER A 111 0.14 7.64 2.37
C SER A 111 1.28 7.18 1.47
N THR A 112 1.66 5.91 1.58
CA THR A 112 2.71 5.32 0.75
C THR A 112 2.37 5.39 -0.75
N THR A 113 1.13 5.04 -1.12
CA THR A 113 0.67 5.14 -2.51
C THR A 113 0.62 6.59 -2.99
N ALA A 114 0.08 7.52 -2.19
CA ALA A 114 0.01 8.94 -2.54
C ALA A 114 1.40 9.55 -2.77
N MET A 115 2.43 9.10 -2.05
CA MET A 115 3.82 9.54 -2.21
C MET A 115 4.48 8.95 -3.45
N MET A 116 4.19 7.69 -3.78
CA MET A 116 4.81 6.98 -4.90
C MET A 116 4.25 7.39 -6.26
N MET A 117 2.96 7.73 -6.32
CA MET A 117 2.29 8.05 -7.58
C MET A 117 2.90 9.25 -8.33
N PRO A 118 3.19 10.41 -7.70
CA PRO A 118 3.88 11.52 -8.38
C PRO A 118 5.28 11.16 -8.89
N ILE A 119 6.00 10.31 -8.16
CA ILE A 119 7.35 9.86 -8.55
C ILE A 119 7.25 8.96 -9.80
N MET A 120 6.33 8.00 -9.76
CA MET A 120 6.04 7.14 -10.91
C MET A 120 5.59 7.97 -12.12
N GLU A 121 4.74 8.96 -11.91
CA GLU A 121 4.26 9.86 -12.95
C GLU A 121 5.41 10.57 -13.66
N ALA A 122 6.32 11.16 -12.88
CA ALA A 122 7.45 11.86 -13.44
C ALA A 122 8.41 10.92 -14.20
N VAL A 123 8.60 9.69 -13.72
CA VAL A 123 9.40 8.68 -14.43
C VAL A 123 8.71 8.23 -15.73
N LEU A 124 7.39 8.02 -15.71
CA LEU A 124 6.61 7.67 -16.90
C LEU A 124 6.68 8.75 -17.98
N LEU A 125 6.58 10.02 -17.60
CA LEU A 125 6.69 11.15 -18.53
C LEU A 125 8.08 11.24 -19.19
N GLN A 126 9.14 10.93 -18.45
CA GLN A 126 10.49 10.88 -19.00
C GLN A 126 10.66 9.73 -20.01
N LEU A 127 10.07 8.58 -19.71
CA LEU A 127 10.08 7.43 -20.63
C LEU A 127 9.29 7.72 -21.91
N SER A 128 8.14 8.41 -21.84
CA SER A 128 7.34 8.73 -23.03
C SER A 128 7.96 9.82 -23.91
N ASN A 129 8.49 10.89 -23.31
CA ASN A 129 9.08 11.99 -24.09
C ASN A 129 10.31 11.52 -24.88
N THR A 130 11.07 10.57 -24.33
CA THR A 130 12.24 10.02 -25.02
C THR A 130 11.82 9.08 -26.16
N SER A 131 10.74 8.29 -26.00
CA SER A 131 10.18 7.48 -27.10
C SER A 131 9.61 8.32 -28.24
N ASP A 132 8.98 9.46 -27.95
CA ASP A 132 8.48 10.35 -28.99
C ASP A 132 9.65 10.98 -29.77
N THR A 133 10.73 11.35 -29.08
CA THR A 133 11.95 11.90 -29.71
C THR A 133 12.64 10.87 -30.61
N GLU A 134 12.74 9.61 -30.18
CA GLU A 134 13.29 8.52 -31.01
C GLU A 134 12.40 8.19 -32.21
N CYS A 135 11.07 8.25 -32.06
CA CYS A 135 10.12 8.04 -33.15
C CYS A 135 10.22 9.16 -34.20
N HIS A 136 10.32 10.42 -33.76
CA HIS A 136 10.54 11.56 -34.65
C HIS A 136 11.91 11.47 -35.36
N ALA A 137 12.99 11.16 -34.63
CA ALA A 137 14.31 11.02 -35.22
C ALA A 137 14.37 9.86 -36.25
N SER A 138 13.71 8.74 -35.97
CA SER A 138 13.66 7.60 -36.90
C SER A 138 12.69 7.81 -38.08
N GLN A 139 11.64 8.62 -37.92
CA GLN A 139 10.81 9.09 -39.04
C GLN A 139 11.55 10.11 -39.90
N ASP A 140 12.29 11.04 -39.31
CA ASP A 140 13.11 12.01 -40.04
C ASP A 140 14.25 11.31 -40.77
N GLN A 141 14.90 10.31 -40.16
CA GLN A 141 15.93 9.51 -40.81
C GLN A 141 15.36 8.68 -41.97
N LYS A 142 14.19 8.02 -41.79
CA LYS A 142 13.49 7.34 -42.90
C LYS A 142 13.04 8.30 -43.99
N ARG A 143 12.64 9.51 -43.62
CA ARG A 143 12.24 10.56 -44.58
C ARG A 143 13.46 11.05 -45.36
N SER A 144 14.62 11.19 -44.72
CA SER A 144 15.89 11.50 -45.37
C SER A 144 16.36 10.36 -46.28
N GLU A 145 16.28 9.11 -45.83
CA GLU A 145 16.61 7.92 -46.65
C GLU A 145 15.66 7.81 -47.86
N CYS A 146 14.35 8.05 -47.70
CA CYS A 146 13.41 8.09 -48.83
C CYS A 146 13.63 9.28 -49.77
N LEU A 147 14.13 10.42 -49.27
CA LEU A 147 14.48 11.58 -50.11
C LEU A 147 15.77 11.34 -50.88
N GLU A 148 16.74 10.63 -50.30
CA GLU A 148 17.97 10.18 -50.97
C GLU A 148 17.64 9.15 -52.06
N GLU A 149 16.83 8.12 -51.78
CA GLU A 149 16.38 7.13 -52.78
C GLU A 149 15.58 7.76 -53.94
N GLN A 150 14.81 8.83 -53.69
CA GLN A 150 14.10 9.56 -54.75
C GLN A 150 15.03 10.42 -55.60
N SER A 151 16.15 10.90 -55.05
CA SER A 151 17.15 11.67 -55.79
C SER A 151 18.03 10.80 -56.68
N GLU A 152 18.35 9.58 -56.24
CA GLU A 152 19.07 8.56 -57.03
C GLU A 152 18.19 8.03 -58.19
N ASN A 153 16.91 7.75 -57.94
CA ASN A 153 15.99 7.29 -59.01
C ASN A 153 15.68 8.39 -60.06
N LYS A 154 15.73 9.67 -59.70
CA LYS A 154 15.59 10.78 -60.66
C LYS A 154 16.80 10.92 -61.59
N SER A 155 18.00 10.71 -61.05
CA SER A 155 19.23 10.79 -61.84
C SER A 155 19.40 9.58 -62.78
N GLU A 156 18.85 8.40 -62.44
CA GLU A 156 18.77 7.26 -63.37
C GLU A 156 17.70 7.44 -64.47
N ASN A 157 16.55 8.07 -64.19
CA ASN A 157 15.51 8.30 -65.20
C ASN A 157 15.84 9.45 -66.17
N GLU A 158 16.49 10.53 -65.70
CA GLU A 158 16.92 11.63 -66.59
C GLU A 158 18.06 11.20 -67.54
N MET A 159 18.80 10.13 -67.23
CA MET A 159 19.79 9.53 -68.14
C MET A 159 19.18 8.61 -69.21
N ASN A 160 17.91 8.19 -69.05
CA ASN A 160 17.20 7.32 -70.00
C ASN A 160 16.25 8.08 -70.95
N GLU A 161 15.93 9.36 -70.71
CA GLU A 161 15.03 10.14 -71.58
C GLU A 161 15.75 10.93 -72.69
N MET A 162 17.08 10.96 -72.74
CA MET A 162 17.84 11.65 -73.81
C MET A 162 18.08 10.75 -75.04
N GLY A 163 17.04 10.06 -75.50
CA GLY A 163 17.21 9.06 -76.56
C GLY A 163 15.95 8.48 -77.19
N SER A 164 14.96 9.29 -77.60
CA SER A 164 14.15 9.01 -78.81
C SER A 164 13.07 10.07 -79.04
N ASP A 165 13.29 10.91 -80.04
CA ASP A 165 12.24 11.68 -80.69
C ASP A 165 11.44 10.81 -81.70
N ILE A 166 10.27 11.34 -82.09
CA ILE A 166 9.51 11.11 -83.34
C ILE A 166 8.44 10.00 -83.35
N LYS A 167 7.14 10.37 -83.16
CA LYS A 167 6.10 10.52 -84.23
C LYS A 167 4.66 10.59 -83.67
N GLY A 168 3.98 11.72 -83.95
CA GLY A 168 2.71 11.75 -84.70
C GLY A 168 1.37 11.34 -84.04
N ARG A 169 0.46 12.33 -84.02
CA ARG A 169 -0.97 12.29 -84.43
C ARG A 169 -2.07 12.16 -83.35
N ARG A 170 -2.73 13.30 -83.11
CA ARG A 170 -4.19 13.60 -83.10
C ARG A 170 -5.17 12.48 -82.65
N GLU A 171 -5.89 12.72 -81.54
CA GLU A 171 -7.35 13.05 -81.48
C GLU A 171 -7.86 13.12 -80.01
N GLN A 172 -8.67 14.13 -79.70
CA GLN A 172 -9.62 14.22 -78.57
C GLN A 172 -11.02 13.84 -79.13
N PRO A 173 -12.04 13.37 -78.36
CA PRO A 173 -12.53 14.06 -77.15
C PRO A 173 -13.21 13.22 -76.02
N LEU A 174 -13.29 13.85 -74.84
CA LEU A 174 -14.43 13.97 -73.90
C LEU A 174 -15.30 12.72 -73.56
N HIS A 175 -15.25 12.22 -72.30
CA HIS A 175 -16.38 12.23 -71.32
C HIS A 175 -16.03 11.49 -69.98
N ASN A 176 -16.19 12.24 -68.89
CA ASN A 176 -16.54 11.99 -67.48
C ASN A 176 -16.28 10.65 -66.74
N LEU A 177 -15.72 10.77 -65.51
CA LEU A 177 -16.41 10.67 -64.19
C LEU A 177 -15.30 10.68 -63.10
N GLU A 178 -15.07 11.83 -62.43
CA GLU A 178 -15.48 12.15 -61.02
C GLU A 178 -14.84 11.20 -59.98
N SER A 179 -14.28 11.60 -58.83
CA SER A 179 -14.25 12.82 -57.98
C SER A 179 -13.31 12.47 -56.79
N GLU A 180 -12.71 13.32 -55.95
CA GLU A 180 -12.64 14.76 -55.70
C GLU A 180 -11.46 15.01 -54.75
N GLN A 181 -10.75 16.13 -54.95
CA GLN A 181 -9.90 16.81 -53.97
C GLN A 181 -10.79 17.51 -52.93
N GLU A 182 -10.28 17.77 -51.71
CA GLU A 182 -10.14 19.17 -51.27
C GLU A 182 -9.34 19.36 -49.98
N CYS A 183 -8.67 20.52 -49.94
CA CYS A 183 -7.76 21.03 -48.94
C CYS A 183 -8.28 22.39 -48.44
N SER A 184 -7.99 22.69 -47.17
CA SER A 184 -7.87 24.01 -46.55
C SER A 184 -9.12 24.68 -45.94
N LYS A 185 -8.95 25.19 -44.71
CA LYS A 185 -9.38 26.55 -44.31
C LYS A 185 -8.72 27.00 -42.99
N ASN A 186 -8.07 28.17 -43.08
CA ASN A 186 -7.68 29.04 -41.97
C ASN A 186 -8.89 29.91 -41.57
N ASP A 187 -9.02 30.25 -40.29
CA ASP A 187 -9.70 31.47 -39.85
C ASP A 187 -9.02 32.05 -38.60
N VAL A 188 -8.73 33.35 -38.67
CA VAL A 188 -8.13 34.19 -37.63
C VAL A 188 -9.25 34.94 -36.91
N LYS A 189 -9.26 34.91 -35.56
CA LYS A 189 -9.88 35.96 -34.74
C LYS A 189 -9.02 36.25 -33.51
N MET A 190 -8.70 37.53 -33.32
CA MET A 190 -8.20 38.13 -32.08
C MET A 190 -9.39 38.51 -31.19
N GLU A 191 -9.30 38.25 -29.88
CA GLU A 191 -9.85 39.13 -28.83
C GLU A 191 -9.24 38.82 -27.45
N GLU A 192 -8.70 39.88 -26.85
CA GLU A 192 -8.48 40.29 -25.45
C GLU A 192 -7.92 39.39 -24.32
N ASN A 193 -6.92 39.98 -23.65
CA ASN A 193 -6.19 39.54 -22.46
C ASN A 193 -6.92 39.93 -21.15
N CYS A 194 -6.93 39.04 -20.15
CA CYS A 194 -6.62 39.38 -18.75
C CYS A 194 -6.19 38.12 -17.95
N PRO A 195 -5.21 38.21 -17.02
CA PRO A 195 -4.49 37.06 -16.49
C PRO A 195 -5.04 36.60 -15.13
N ALA A 196 -5.45 35.34 -15.01
CA ALA A 196 -5.71 34.72 -13.72
C ALA A 196 -5.45 33.19 -13.76
N THR A 197 -4.31 32.78 -13.17
CA THR A 197 -4.06 31.44 -12.60
C THR A 197 -4.28 30.22 -13.52
N GLU A 198 -3.32 29.95 -14.40
CA GLU A 198 -3.27 28.73 -15.25
C GLU A 198 -2.42 27.56 -14.70
N GLU A 199 -1.86 27.65 -13.49
CA GLU A 199 -0.98 26.58 -12.97
C GLU A 199 -1.69 25.35 -12.38
N SER A 200 -3.03 25.23 -12.43
CA SER A 200 -3.73 24.09 -11.80
C SER A 200 -4.65 23.25 -12.68
N LYS A 201 -4.81 23.52 -13.98
CA LYS A 201 -5.79 22.80 -14.82
C LYS A 201 -5.25 21.91 -15.94
N ASN A 202 -3.94 21.88 -16.20
CA ASN A 202 -3.35 21.06 -17.28
C ASN A 202 -2.73 19.72 -16.83
N PHE A 203 -3.11 19.17 -15.68
CA PHE A 203 -2.52 17.93 -15.16
C PHE A 203 -3.18 16.64 -15.67
N GLY A 204 -4.19 16.71 -16.54
CA GLY A 204 -5.00 15.54 -16.89
C GLY A 204 -5.49 15.49 -18.31
N THR A 205 -4.60 15.49 -19.32
CA THR A 205 -4.83 14.91 -20.67
C THR A 205 -3.63 15.18 -21.58
N ARG A 206 -2.54 14.41 -21.43
CA ARG A 206 -1.68 14.11 -22.58
C ARG A 206 -1.94 12.67 -22.97
N GLN A 207 -2.63 12.47 -24.09
CA GLN A 207 -2.85 11.15 -24.67
C GLN A 207 -1.48 10.55 -25.01
N PHE A 208 -1.12 9.47 -24.32
CA PHE A 208 0.04 8.65 -24.69
C PHE A 208 -0.24 8.03 -26.06
N GLY A 209 0.56 8.38 -27.08
CA GLY A 209 0.32 8.02 -28.48
C GLY A 209 0.50 6.53 -28.81
N ASP A 210 1.12 5.73 -27.92
CA ASP A 210 1.33 4.30 -28.14
C ASP A 210 0.53 3.42 -27.15
N ARG A 211 -0.10 2.37 -27.70
CA ARG A 211 -0.84 1.33 -26.98
C ARG A 211 0.07 0.53 -26.05
N SER A 212 1.36 0.42 -26.36
CA SER A 212 2.36 -0.22 -25.48
C SER A 212 2.66 0.64 -24.23
N SER A 213 2.96 1.92 -24.44
CA SER A 213 3.22 2.89 -23.35
C SER A 213 2.04 3.05 -22.39
N THR A 214 0.81 3.00 -22.92
CA THR A 214 -0.41 3.07 -22.10
C THR A 214 -0.55 1.83 -21.19
N LYS A 215 -0.30 0.62 -21.70
CA LYS A 215 -0.35 -0.61 -20.90
C LYS A 215 0.71 -0.63 -19.81
N MET A 216 1.93 -0.19 -20.13
CA MET A 216 3.02 -0.07 -19.16
C MET A 216 2.66 0.93 -18.04
N ALA A 217 2.09 2.08 -18.39
CA ALA A 217 1.64 3.08 -17.40
C ALA A 217 0.54 2.52 -16.48
N THR A 218 -0.44 1.80 -17.04
CA THR A 218 -1.48 1.10 -16.25
C THR A 218 -0.86 0.05 -15.31
N GLY A 219 0.08 -0.75 -15.80
CA GLY A 219 0.77 -1.77 -15.00
C GLY A 219 1.59 -1.20 -13.85
N LEU A 220 2.36 -0.14 -14.10
CA LEU A 220 3.15 0.57 -13.07
C LEU A 220 2.26 1.25 -12.03
N SER A 221 1.12 1.78 -12.45
CA SER A 221 0.15 2.40 -11.54
C SER A 221 -0.46 1.34 -10.60
N LEU A 222 -0.94 0.21 -11.16
CA LEU A 222 -1.51 -0.89 -10.37
C LEU A 222 -0.49 -1.55 -9.44
N CYS A 223 0.77 -1.68 -9.87
CA CYS A 223 1.79 -2.34 -9.07
C CYS A 223 2.04 -1.61 -7.74
N ILE A 224 1.94 -0.27 -7.71
CA ILE A 224 2.07 0.53 -6.49
C ILE A 224 0.90 0.26 -5.53
N ALA A 225 -0.35 0.31 -6.01
CA ALA A 225 -1.51 0.04 -5.16
C ALA A 225 -1.44 -1.37 -4.53
N TYR A 226 -1.11 -2.37 -5.34
CA TYR A 226 -1.03 -3.75 -4.89
C TYR A 226 0.16 -3.99 -3.96
N ALA A 227 1.32 -3.41 -4.27
CA ALA A 227 2.49 -3.50 -3.39
C ALA A 227 2.28 -2.83 -2.04
N ALA A 228 1.54 -1.71 -1.96
CA ALA A 228 1.20 -1.09 -0.68
C ALA A 228 0.38 -2.05 0.20
N ASN A 229 -0.68 -2.65 -0.36
CA ASN A 229 -1.48 -3.63 0.38
C ASN A 229 -0.70 -4.88 0.78
N ILE A 230 0.18 -5.41 -0.09
CA ILE A 230 1.04 -6.56 0.23
C ILE A 230 2.07 -6.22 1.31
N GLY A 231 2.70 -5.04 1.22
CA GLY A 231 3.69 -4.57 2.18
C GLY A 231 3.10 -4.34 3.57
N GLY A 232 1.89 -3.78 3.65
CA GLY A 232 1.20 -3.54 4.92
C GLY A 232 0.96 -4.81 5.74
N VAL A 233 0.86 -5.98 5.10
CA VAL A 233 0.69 -7.27 5.78
C VAL A 233 1.95 -7.72 6.54
N ALA A 234 3.14 -7.37 6.05
CA ALA A 234 4.39 -7.98 6.49
C ALA A 234 4.76 -7.67 7.96
N THR A 235 4.27 -6.56 8.50
CA THR A 235 4.52 -6.13 9.87
C THR A 235 3.20 -5.89 10.59
N LEU A 236 3.23 -5.99 11.92
CA LEU A 236 2.03 -5.78 12.72
C LEU A 236 1.47 -4.36 12.59
N THR A 237 2.34 -3.41 12.23
CA THR A 237 2.07 -1.97 12.21
C THR A 237 1.72 -1.43 10.83
N GLY A 238 1.94 -2.21 9.77
CA GLY A 238 1.71 -1.76 8.39
C GLY A 238 0.24 -1.55 8.07
N THR A 239 -0.62 -2.51 8.43
CA THR A 239 -2.08 -2.40 8.27
C THR A 239 -2.82 -2.52 9.60
N ILE A 240 -3.91 -1.77 9.72
CA ILE A 240 -4.72 -1.74 10.94
C ILE A 240 -5.41 -3.08 11.20
N THR A 241 -5.73 -3.83 10.15
CA THR A 241 -6.34 -5.17 10.27
C THR A 241 -5.51 -6.12 11.14
N ASN A 242 -4.18 -6.02 11.07
CA ASN A 242 -3.25 -6.81 11.88
C ASN A 242 -3.36 -6.46 13.37
N LEU A 243 -3.46 -5.17 13.70
CA LEU A 243 -3.66 -4.69 15.07
C LEU A 243 -5.00 -5.15 15.65
N VAL A 244 -6.05 -5.15 14.83
CA VAL A 244 -7.38 -5.65 15.26
C VAL A 244 -7.29 -7.13 15.65
N LEU A 245 -6.54 -7.96 14.92
CA LEU A 245 -6.36 -9.36 15.31
C LEU A 245 -5.70 -9.50 16.68
N VAL A 246 -4.57 -8.80 16.90
CA VAL A 246 -3.82 -8.91 18.16
C VAL A 246 -4.70 -8.54 19.34
N ASP A 247 -5.45 -7.45 19.25
CA ASP A 247 -6.35 -7.08 20.34
C ASP A 247 -7.51 -8.05 20.51
N GLN A 248 -8.14 -8.52 19.42
CA GLN A 248 -9.23 -9.51 19.55
C GLN A 248 -8.73 -10.80 20.23
N MET A 249 -7.49 -11.20 19.93
CA MET A 249 -6.85 -12.32 20.60
C MET A 249 -6.58 -12.03 22.08
N GLU A 250 -6.08 -10.84 22.42
CA GLU A 250 -5.83 -10.44 23.81
C GLU A 250 -7.12 -10.29 24.62
N ALA A 251 -8.17 -9.72 24.01
CA ALA A 251 -9.49 -9.52 24.61
C ALA A 251 -10.15 -10.86 24.95
N ARG A 252 -10.13 -11.79 23.99
CA ARG A 252 -10.82 -13.07 24.12
C ARG A 252 -9.99 -14.13 24.84
N TYR A 253 -8.67 -14.07 24.67
CA TYR A 253 -7.72 -15.03 25.24
C TYR A 253 -6.60 -14.31 26.00
N PRO A 254 -6.89 -13.69 27.15
CA PRO A 254 -5.92 -12.89 27.91
C PRO A 254 -4.72 -13.70 28.46
N ARG A 255 -4.77 -15.03 28.39
CA ARG A 255 -3.66 -15.94 28.76
C ARG A 255 -2.74 -16.27 27.59
N CYS A 256 -3.08 -15.86 26.38
CA CYS A 256 -2.35 -16.16 25.15
C CYS A 256 -1.44 -14.99 24.76
N ASN A 257 -0.13 -15.10 25.08
CA ASN A 257 0.91 -14.21 24.54
C ASN A 257 1.42 -14.74 23.17
N CYS A 258 0.51 -15.22 22.32
CA CYS A 258 0.88 -16.05 21.18
C CYS A 258 1.24 -15.25 19.91
N ILE A 259 0.87 -13.97 19.82
CA ILE A 259 1.15 -13.11 18.67
C ILE A 259 1.94 -11.88 19.15
N THR A 260 3.27 -12.02 19.18
CA THR A 260 4.17 -10.87 19.38
C THR A 260 4.51 -10.23 18.04
N PHE A 261 5.01 -8.99 18.04
CA PHE A 261 5.50 -8.33 16.82
C PHE A 261 6.52 -9.21 16.05
N GLY A 262 7.47 -9.81 16.76
CA GLY A 262 8.50 -10.68 16.17
C GLY A 262 7.91 -11.95 15.54
N MET A 263 6.95 -12.59 16.21
CA MET A 263 6.25 -13.74 15.66
C MET A 263 5.43 -13.36 14.43
N TRP A 264 4.66 -12.27 14.49
CA TRP A 264 3.91 -11.80 13.32
C TRP A 264 4.83 -11.60 12.11
N MET A 265 5.93 -10.87 12.30
CA MET A 265 6.89 -10.60 11.23
C MET A 265 7.51 -11.90 10.69
N ALA A 266 7.87 -12.86 11.56
CA ALA A 266 8.42 -14.14 11.14
C ALA A 266 7.46 -14.94 10.25
N PHE A 267 6.15 -14.84 10.49
CA PHE A 267 5.13 -15.46 9.65
C PHE A 267 4.82 -14.66 8.38
N ALA A 268 4.55 -13.37 8.52
CA ALA A 268 3.95 -12.54 7.49
C ALA A 268 4.96 -11.99 6.49
N LEU A 269 6.21 -11.69 6.90
CA LEU A 269 7.23 -11.16 6.01
C LEU A 269 7.62 -12.15 4.90
N PRO A 270 7.90 -13.45 5.17
CA PRO A 270 8.16 -14.42 4.11
C PRO A 270 6.97 -14.59 3.16
N CYS A 271 5.74 -14.69 3.72
CA CYS A 271 4.51 -14.73 2.93
C CYS A 271 4.41 -13.53 1.98
N ALA A 272 4.60 -12.31 2.50
CA ALA A 272 4.51 -11.08 1.74
C ALA A 272 5.59 -10.98 0.66
N CYS A 273 6.84 -11.36 0.96
CA CYS A 273 7.93 -11.37 -0.03
C CYS A 273 7.65 -12.33 -1.19
N LEU A 274 7.23 -13.57 -0.89
CA LEU A 274 6.88 -14.55 -1.92
C LEU A 274 5.70 -14.08 -2.77
N PHE A 275 4.67 -13.54 -2.12
CA PHE A 275 3.49 -13.02 -2.82
C PHE A 275 3.80 -11.77 -3.64
N LEU A 276 4.70 -10.90 -3.18
CA LEU A 276 5.16 -9.72 -3.92
C LEU A 276 5.91 -10.11 -5.21
N VAL A 277 6.78 -11.11 -5.15
CA VAL A 277 7.47 -11.65 -6.33
C VAL A 277 6.48 -12.26 -7.32
N PHE A 278 5.50 -13.01 -6.81
CA PHE A 278 4.42 -13.54 -7.65
C PHE A 278 3.61 -12.41 -8.31
N ALA A 279 3.22 -11.39 -7.53
CA ALA A 279 2.47 -10.25 -8.03
C ALA A 279 3.25 -9.46 -9.09
N TRP A 280 4.57 -9.30 -8.90
CA TRP A 280 5.45 -8.69 -9.89
C TRP A 280 5.46 -9.49 -11.19
N PHE A 281 5.68 -10.81 -11.12
CA PHE A 281 5.66 -11.66 -12.31
C PHE A 281 4.31 -11.62 -13.03
N TRP A 282 3.20 -11.69 -12.27
CA TRP A 282 1.84 -11.64 -12.81
C TRP A 282 1.56 -10.32 -13.54
N LEU A 283 1.87 -9.18 -12.93
CA LEU A 283 1.67 -7.86 -13.55
C LEU A 283 2.60 -7.65 -14.75
N ALA A 284 3.83 -8.15 -14.68
CA ALA A 284 4.81 -8.02 -15.77
C ALA A 284 4.32 -8.81 -16.98
N TRP A 285 3.81 -10.02 -16.74
CA TRP A 285 3.23 -10.84 -17.78
C TRP A 285 2.00 -10.18 -18.43
N LEU A 286 1.12 -9.56 -17.63
CA LEU A 286 -0.12 -8.97 -18.12
C LEU A 286 0.09 -7.65 -18.90
N TYR A 287 0.97 -6.77 -18.40
CA TYR A 287 1.09 -5.39 -18.89
C TYR A 287 2.36 -5.09 -19.71
N ILE A 288 3.45 -5.85 -19.53
CA ILE A 288 4.73 -5.66 -20.24
C ILE A 288 4.93 -6.72 -21.34
N GLY A 289 4.56 -7.99 -21.08
CA GLY A 289 4.57 -9.05 -22.09
C GLY A 289 5.91 -9.81 -22.28
N PHE A 290 5.84 -11.04 -22.77
CA PHE A 290 6.97 -12.00 -22.81
C PHE A 290 8.15 -11.60 -23.70
N LYS A 291 7.91 -10.85 -24.78
CA LYS A 291 8.96 -10.44 -25.74
C LYS A 291 9.88 -9.39 -25.12
N ASP A 292 9.32 -8.41 -24.41
CA ASP A 292 10.08 -7.35 -23.74
C ASP A 292 10.79 -7.85 -22.47
N ILE A 293 10.27 -8.91 -21.82
CA ILE A 293 10.98 -9.60 -20.72
C ILE A 293 12.30 -10.22 -21.22
N LYS A 294 12.30 -10.88 -22.40
CA LYS A 294 13.53 -11.42 -23.00
C LYS A 294 14.50 -10.31 -23.45
N GLN A 295 13.97 -9.19 -23.94
CA GLN A 295 14.76 -8.04 -24.35
C GLN A 295 15.33 -7.25 -23.16
N SER A 296 14.69 -7.31 -21.99
CA SER A 296 15.17 -6.75 -20.72
C SER A 296 16.47 -7.38 -20.22
N PHE A 297 16.93 -8.51 -20.77
CA PHE A 297 18.25 -9.07 -20.50
C PHE A 297 19.36 -8.56 -21.45
N LYS A 298 19.04 -7.74 -22.46
CA LYS A 298 20.02 -7.07 -23.34
C LYS A 298 20.38 -5.66 -22.81
N GLY A 299 21.35 -4.98 -23.44
CA GLY A 299 21.95 -3.72 -22.97
C GLY A 299 20.96 -2.57 -22.71
N LYS A 300 21.40 -1.55 -21.96
CA LYS A 300 20.54 -0.42 -21.55
C LYS A 300 20.14 0.47 -22.73
N SER A 301 18.84 0.72 -22.89
CA SER A 301 18.31 1.69 -23.88
C SER A 301 18.55 3.15 -23.44
N ASN A 302 18.47 4.11 -24.36
CA ASN A 302 18.59 5.54 -24.05
C ASN A 302 17.47 6.02 -23.10
N ASN A 303 16.25 5.52 -23.28
CA ASN A 303 15.09 5.82 -22.42
C ASN A 303 15.35 5.40 -20.96
N GLU A 304 16.04 4.29 -20.77
CA GLU A 304 16.39 3.76 -19.45
C GLU A 304 17.47 4.63 -18.77
N LYS A 305 18.45 5.13 -19.53
CA LYS A 305 19.45 6.08 -19.01
C LYS A 305 18.81 7.42 -18.61
N ALA A 306 17.82 7.88 -19.37
CA ALA A 306 17.08 9.10 -19.05
C ALA A 306 16.28 8.97 -17.74
N ALA A 307 15.56 7.86 -17.56
CA ALA A 307 14.83 7.58 -16.32
C ALA A 307 15.78 7.47 -15.10
N GLU A 308 16.91 6.78 -15.24
CA GLU A 308 17.92 6.68 -14.18
C GLU A 308 18.51 8.05 -13.82
N LYS A 309 18.80 8.87 -14.82
CA LYS A 309 19.30 10.25 -14.62
C LYS A 309 18.28 11.12 -13.90
N TYR A 310 17.00 11.04 -14.26
CA TYR A 310 15.93 11.76 -13.58
C TYR A 310 15.86 11.41 -12.09
N ILE A 311 15.85 10.10 -11.76
CA ILE A 311 15.81 9.64 -10.36
C ILE A 311 17.07 10.10 -9.61
N ALA A 312 18.24 10.02 -10.25
CA ALA A 312 19.50 10.46 -9.66
C ALA A 312 19.51 11.98 -9.41
N ASP A 313 18.97 12.78 -10.32
CA ASP A 313 18.89 14.22 -10.17
C ASP A 313 17.87 14.62 -9.09
N GLU A 314 16.75 13.89 -8.96
CA GLU A 314 15.80 14.08 -7.86
C GLU A 314 16.42 13.72 -6.50
N LEU A 315 17.27 12.69 -6.46
CA LEU A 315 18.04 12.35 -5.26
C LEU A 315 19.09 13.43 -4.92
N LYS A 316 19.71 14.05 -5.92
CA LYS A 316 20.64 15.17 -5.71
C LYS A 316 19.92 16.42 -5.18
N LYS A 317 18.68 16.69 -5.62
CA LYS A 317 17.87 17.82 -5.09
C LYS A 317 17.60 17.72 -3.59
N LEU A 318 17.56 16.50 -3.03
CA LEU A 318 17.42 16.27 -1.59
C LEU A 318 18.69 16.58 -0.78
N GLY A 319 19.83 16.85 -1.43
CA GLY A 319 21.09 17.16 -0.75
C GLY A 319 21.68 15.99 0.07
N PRO A 320 22.76 16.23 0.84
CA PRO A 320 23.35 15.23 1.73
C PRO A 320 22.38 14.84 2.86
N VAL A 321 22.60 13.66 3.45
CA VAL A 321 21.77 13.17 4.58
C VAL A 321 21.86 14.16 5.73
N SER A 322 20.72 14.71 6.14
CA SER A 322 20.67 15.64 7.25
C SER A 322 20.81 14.92 8.60
N TYR A 323 21.27 15.63 9.63
CA TYR A 323 21.39 15.06 10.98
C TYR A 323 20.04 14.51 11.52
N PRO A 324 18.90 15.22 11.35
CA PRO A 324 17.58 14.68 11.70
C PRO A 324 17.22 13.39 10.99
N GLU A 325 17.47 13.29 9.68
CA GLU A 325 17.24 12.07 8.90
C GLU A 325 18.04 10.90 9.46
N SER A 326 19.31 11.13 9.81
CA SER A 326 20.16 10.09 10.42
C SER A 326 19.69 9.69 11.82
N CYS A 327 19.22 10.64 12.62
CA CYS A 327 18.67 10.35 13.95
C CYS A 327 17.39 9.53 13.87
N ILE A 328 16.46 9.90 12.98
CA ILE A 328 15.22 9.17 12.79
C ILE A 328 15.47 7.79 12.23
N LEU A 329 16.41 7.64 11.29
CA LEU A 329 16.82 6.33 10.79
C LEU A 329 17.39 5.46 11.91
N PHE A 330 18.23 6.02 12.79
CA PHE A 330 18.74 5.30 13.96
C PHE A 330 17.62 4.88 14.91
N ILE A 331 16.69 5.79 15.25
CA ILE A 331 15.55 5.52 16.12
C ILE A 331 14.63 4.46 15.52
N PHE A 332 14.39 4.53 14.22
CA PHE A 332 13.58 3.56 13.49
C PHE A 332 14.20 2.16 13.54
N VAL A 333 15.51 2.04 13.26
CA VAL A 333 16.25 0.78 13.38
C VAL A 333 16.24 0.29 14.83
N LEU A 334 16.42 1.19 15.80
CA LEU A 334 16.38 0.87 17.23
C LEU A 334 15.02 0.28 17.64
N VAL A 335 13.91 0.85 17.19
CA VAL A 335 12.55 0.32 17.48
C VAL A 335 12.36 -1.07 16.87
N ALA A 336 12.73 -1.25 15.61
CA ALA A 336 12.64 -2.55 14.95
C ALA A 336 13.46 -3.61 15.70
N LEU A 337 14.69 -3.26 16.12
CA LEU A 337 15.53 -4.14 16.92
C LEU A 337 14.92 -4.42 18.30
N LEU A 338 14.39 -3.42 18.99
CA LEU A 338 13.74 -3.60 20.29
C LEU A 338 12.53 -4.52 20.19
N TRP A 339 11.68 -4.40 19.18
CA TRP A 339 10.56 -5.33 18.99
C TRP A 339 11.03 -6.76 18.67
N LEU A 340 12.01 -6.93 17.78
CA LEU A 340 12.51 -8.25 17.41
C LEU A 340 13.23 -8.96 18.57
N THR A 341 13.99 -8.22 19.37
CA THR A 341 14.79 -8.76 20.47
C THR A 341 14.02 -8.84 21.79
N LYS A 342 12.77 -8.38 21.84
CA LYS A 342 11.94 -8.41 23.06
C LYS A 342 11.68 -9.83 23.54
N ASN A 343 11.14 -10.67 22.66
CA ASN A 343 10.82 -12.08 22.90
C ASN A 343 11.01 -12.89 21.61
N PRO A 344 12.26 -13.09 21.17
CA PRO A 344 12.55 -13.74 19.89
C PRO A 344 12.20 -15.25 19.86
N GLY A 345 11.89 -15.85 21.01
CA GLY A 345 11.41 -17.24 21.13
C GLY A 345 12.52 -18.31 21.08
N PHE A 346 13.64 -18.05 20.40
CA PHE A 346 14.79 -18.97 20.32
C PHE A 346 15.91 -18.67 21.33
N MET A 347 15.96 -17.45 21.87
CA MET A 347 16.89 -17.03 22.92
C MET A 347 16.16 -16.15 23.93
N PRO A 348 16.64 -16.04 25.18
CA PRO A 348 16.09 -15.08 26.12
C PRO A 348 16.24 -13.67 25.54
N GLY A 349 15.12 -12.96 25.45
CA GLY A 349 15.08 -11.59 24.93
C GLY A 349 15.41 -10.58 26.01
N TRP A 350 15.54 -9.30 25.65
CA TRP A 350 15.71 -8.27 26.68
C TRP A 350 14.48 -8.15 27.59
N GLY A 351 13.31 -8.63 27.15
CA GLY A 351 12.11 -8.73 28.01
C GLY A 351 12.31 -9.66 29.21
N ASP A 352 13.21 -10.65 29.12
CA ASP A 352 13.54 -11.56 30.22
C ASP A 352 14.37 -10.89 31.32
N LEU A 353 15.07 -9.78 31.02
CA LEU A 353 15.83 -9.00 32.01
C LEU A 353 14.93 -8.41 33.11
N PHE A 354 13.63 -8.30 32.84
CA PHE A 354 12.65 -7.76 33.77
C PHE A 354 11.97 -8.83 34.64
N GLY A 355 12.42 -10.09 34.57
CA GLY A 355 11.96 -11.18 35.44
C GLY A 355 10.43 -11.37 35.41
N GLU A 356 9.78 -11.30 36.57
CA GLU A 356 8.31 -11.43 36.69
C GLU A 356 7.53 -10.32 35.96
N ASN A 357 8.14 -9.13 35.76
CA ASN A 357 7.53 -8.02 35.05
C ASN A 357 7.50 -8.22 33.52
N LYS A 358 8.04 -9.33 33.01
CA LYS A 358 8.00 -9.69 31.58
C LYS A 358 6.57 -9.65 31.01
N LYS A 359 5.56 -10.02 31.81
CA LYS A 359 4.14 -10.01 31.39
C LYS A 359 3.53 -8.60 31.35
N LEU A 360 4.15 -7.62 32.00
CA LEU A 360 3.68 -6.23 32.05
C LEU A 360 4.23 -5.38 30.88
N LEU A 361 5.28 -5.86 30.20
CA LEU A 361 5.91 -5.17 29.09
C LEU A 361 5.24 -5.57 27.77
N SER A 362 4.46 -4.66 27.18
CA SER A 362 3.87 -4.84 25.85
C SER A 362 4.75 -4.22 24.75
N ASP A 363 4.49 -4.60 23.50
CA ASP A 363 5.11 -4.00 22.31
C ASP A 363 4.77 -2.51 22.21
N THR A 364 3.63 -2.12 22.78
CA THR A 364 3.16 -0.75 23.00
C THR A 364 4.11 0.08 23.85
N THR A 365 4.67 -0.49 24.91
CA THR A 365 5.59 0.22 25.80
C THR A 365 6.82 0.70 25.03
N VAL A 366 7.36 -0.12 24.12
CA VAL A 366 8.47 0.24 23.25
C VAL A 366 8.09 1.39 22.31
N ALA A 367 6.94 1.26 21.63
CA ALA A 367 6.47 2.23 20.65
C ALA A 367 6.21 3.61 21.27
N VAL A 368 5.51 3.65 22.41
CA VAL A 368 5.17 4.90 23.12
C VAL A 368 6.42 5.52 23.74
N THR A 369 7.33 4.74 24.33
CA THR A 369 8.56 5.28 24.94
C THR A 369 9.45 5.94 23.89
N VAL A 370 9.66 5.28 22.74
CA VAL A 370 10.46 5.84 21.67
C VAL A 370 9.76 7.02 20.98
N GLY A 371 8.45 6.91 20.76
CA GLY A 371 7.65 8.02 20.23
C GLY A 371 7.70 9.25 21.12
N PHE A 372 7.63 9.07 22.44
CA PHE A 372 7.79 10.14 23.42
C PHE A 372 9.18 10.78 23.34
N MET A 373 10.24 9.98 23.14
CA MET A 373 11.62 10.47 22.99
C MET A 373 11.79 11.41 21.77
N LEU A 374 11.01 11.24 20.70
CA LEU A 374 11.06 12.12 19.51
C LEU A 374 10.67 13.58 19.83
N PHE A 375 9.89 13.82 20.88
CA PHE A 375 9.52 15.17 21.32
C PHE A 375 10.61 15.86 22.14
N PHE A 376 11.63 15.13 22.64
CA PHE A 376 12.74 15.69 23.40
C PHE A 376 14.01 15.87 22.57
N LEU A 377 14.19 15.06 21.54
CA LEU A 377 15.44 15.05 20.77
C LEU A 377 15.54 16.29 19.85
N PRO A 378 16.65 17.05 19.93
CA PRO A 378 16.84 18.23 19.09
C PRO A 378 17.19 17.83 17.64
N SER A 379 16.69 18.61 16.68
CA SER A 379 17.03 18.48 15.24
C SER A 379 18.45 18.92 14.89
N LYS A 380 19.18 19.53 15.83
CA LYS A 380 20.59 19.94 15.63
C LYS A 380 21.49 19.13 16.57
N PRO A 381 22.71 18.77 16.13
CA PRO A 381 23.65 18.03 16.97
C PRO A 381 24.00 18.85 18.22
N PRO A 382 24.21 18.20 19.38
CA PRO A 382 24.69 18.87 20.57
C PRO A 382 26.09 19.45 20.35
N PHE A 383 26.37 20.57 21.01
CA PHE A 383 27.54 21.46 20.86
C PHE A 383 28.91 20.74 20.73
N GLY A 384 29.09 19.59 21.40
CA GLY A 384 30.32 18.79 21.34
C GLY A 384 30.56 18.01 20.05
N LEU A 385 29.49 17.60 19.33
CA LEU A 385 29.61 16.84 18.06
C LEU A 385 29.82 17.78 16.86
N GLN A 386 29.36 19.02 16.99
CA GLN A 386 29.47 20.07 15.97
C GLN A 386 30.91 20.56 15.77
N ARG A 387 31.81 20.30 16.73
CA ARG A 387 33.25 20.58 16.63
C ARG A 387 34.03 19.49 15.89
N LYS A 388 33.49 18.26 15.83
CA LYS A 388 34.11 17.11 15.14
C LYS A 388 33.69 17.02 13.66
N ILE A 389 32.50 17.50 13.33
CA ILE A 389 31.96 17.54 11.97
C ILE A 389 32.09 19.00 11.54
N ASN A 390 33.05 19.35 10.67
CA ASN A 390 33.37 20.71 10.19
C ASN A 390 32.14 21.49 9.64
N MET A 391 31.21 21.87 10.51
CA MET A 391 30.07 22.73 10.21
C MET A 391 30.48 24.18 10.47
N PRO A 392 30.10 25.12 9.58
CA PRO A 392 30.43 26.53 9.76
C PRO A 392 29.90 27.02 11.12
N MET A 393 30.81 27.65 11.85
CA MET A 393 30.63 28.12 13.23
C MET A 393 29.52 29.19 13.27
N GLY A 394 28.31 28.77 13.64
CA GLY A 394 27.13 29.64 13.68
C GLY A 394 26.43 29.63 15.03
N PHE A 395 27.18 29.54 16.13
CA PHE A 395 26.64 29.65 17.50
C PHE A 395 27.63 30.40 18.40
N VAL A 396 27.71 31.72 18.21
CA VAL A 396 27.79 32.60 19.37
C VAL A 396 26.40 32.56 20.00
N GLY A 397 26.33 32.28 21.30
CA GLY A 397 25.09 32.28 22.07
C GLY A 397 24.48 33.67 22.06
N ASP A 398 23.62 33.91 21.08
CA ASP A 398 22.69 35.03 21.10
C ASP A 398 21.38 34.49 21.66
N GLY A 399 20.99 34.97 22.84
CA GLY A 399 19.73 34.63 23.52
C GLY A 399 18.48 35.04 22.73
N SER A 400 18.65 35.59 21.53
CA SER A 400 17.61 35.96 20.57
C SER A 400 17.10 34.81 19.67
N LYS A 401 17.83 33.69 19.56
CA LYS A 401 17.46 32.60 18.64
C LYS A 401 16.62 31.53 19.36
N PRO A 402 15.46 31.13 18.82
CA PRO A 402 14.64 30.08 19.42
C PRO A 402 15.41 28.76 19.51
N PRO A 403 15.12 27.92 20.52
CA PRO A 403 15.75 26.60 20.68
C PRO A 403 15.62 25.80 19.37
N PRO A 404 16.60 24.92 19.06
CA PRO A 404 16.54 24.11 17.86
C PRO A 404 15.23 23.30 17.85
N PRO A 405 14.52 23.23 16.72
CA PRO A 405 13.25 22.52 16.67
C PRO A 405 13.47 21.06 17.06
N VAL A 406 12.52 20.48 17.77
CA VAL A 406 12.52 19.06 18.11
C VAL A 406 12.29 18.21 16.86
N LEU A 407 12.64 16.91 16.90
CA LEU A 407 12.44 16.00 15.77
C LEU A 407 10.96 15.88 15.36
N LEU A 408 10.03 15.96 16.32
CA LEU A 408 8.59 15.94 16.08
C LEU A 408 7.87 16.98 16.94
N SER A 409 7.05 17.84 16.33
CA SER A 409 6.20 18.79 17.06
C SER A 409 4.79 18.24 17.28
N TRP A 410 4.18 18.53 18.43
CA TRP A 410 2.82 18.07 18.76
C TRP A 410 1.79 18.55 17.74
N ASN A 411 1.90 19.80 17.29
CA ASN A 411 0.98 20.37 16.30
C ASN A 411 1.06 19.64 14.95
N HIS A 412 2.26 19.26 14.51
CA HIS A 412 2.42 18.49 13.27
C HIS A 412 1.89 17.06 13.45
N PHE A 413 2.24 16.40 14.55
CA PHE A 413 1.73 15.07 14.87
C PHE A 413 0.21 15.03 14.94
N SER A 414 -0.42 15.92 15.71
CA SER A 414 -1.86 15.94 15.93
C SER A 414 -2.67 16.10 14.63
N ARG A 415 -2.12 16.81 13.64
CA ARG A 415 -2.73 17.00 12.31
C ARG A 415 -2.59 15.78 11.41
N ASN A 416 -1.44 15.09 11.44
CA ASN A 416 -1.20 13.90 10.63
C ASN A 416 -1.74 12.62 11.28
N MET A 417 -2.06 12.67 12.58
CA MET A 417 -2.61 11.55 13.32
C MET A 417 -4.02 11.19 12.84
N SER A 418 -4.23 9.92 12.49
CA SER A 418 -5.52 9.41 12.05
C SER A 418 -6.39 8.99 13.24
N TRP A 419 -6.88 9.97 14.00
CA TRP A 419 -7.72 9.74 15.20
C TRP A 419 -8.94 8.83 14.95
N GLY A 420 -9.53 8.94 13.75
CA GLY A 420 -10.67 8.10 13.37
C GLY A 420 -10.39 6.60 13.45
N VAL A 421 -9.15 6.19 13.17
CA VAL A 421 -8.72 4.79 13.27
C VAL A 421 -8.72 4.33 14.73
N CYS A 422 -8.22 5.15 15.66
CA CYS A 422 -8.20 4.82 17.08
C CYS A 422 -9.61 4.56 17.63
N PHE A 423 -10.57 5.42 17.26
CA PHE A 423 -11.96 5.27 17.70
C PHE A 423 -12.64 4.05 17.10
N LEU A 424 -12.32 3.74 15.85
CA LEU A 424 -12.87 2.58 15.16
C LEU A 424 -12.38 1.26 15.74
N ILE A 425 -11.08 1.17 16.05
CA ILE A 425 -10.46 0.06 16.78
C ILE A 425 -11.22 -0.17 18.10
N GLY A 426 -11.43 0.89 18.89
CA GLY A 426 -12.18 0.83 20.14
C GLY A 426 -13.64 0.37 20.01
N GLY A 427 -14.34 0.87 18.98
CA GLY A 427 -15.70 0.44 18.67
C GLY A 427 -15.79 -1.05 18.34
N GLY A 428 -14.80 -1.57 17.62
CA GLY A 428 -14.68 -3.00 17.34
C GLY A 428 -14.55 -3.88 18.59
N PHE A 429 -13.75 -3.43 19.55
CA PHE A 429 -13.58 -4.13 20.82
C PHE A 429 -14.83 -4.08 21.69
N ALA A 430 -15.53 -2.94 21.68
CA ALA A 430 -16.84 -2.83 22.31
C ALA A 430 -17.83 -3.85 21.72
N LEU A 431 -17.89 -3.98 20.38
CA LEU A 431 -18.77 -4.95 19.71
C LEU A 431 -18.44 -6.40 20.09
N ALA A 432 -17.16 -6.76 20.12
CA ALA A 432 -16.72 -8.11 20.50
C ALA A 432 -17.10 -8.44 21.96
N GLU A 433 -16.84 -7.53 22.90
CA GLU A 433 -17.25 -7.70 24.29
C GLU A 433 -18.78 -7.80 24.42
N GLY A 434 -19.50 -6.94 23.70
CA GLY A 434 -20.97 -6.98 23.65
C GLY A 434 -21.49 -8.34 23.16
N ALA A 435 -20.87 -8.90 22.12
CA ALA A 435 -21.22 -10.21 21.58
C ALA A 435 -20.93 -11.35 22.57
N GLN A 436 -19.88 -11.24 23.39
CA GLN A 436 -19.56 -12.24 24.42
C GLN A 436 -20.52 -12.14 25.61
N LYS A 437 -20.67 -10.95 26.19
CA LYS A 437 -21.50 -10.69 27.40
C LYS A 437 -22.99 -10.86 27.15
N SER A 438 -23.45 -10.67 25.92
CA SER A 438 -24.85 -10.87 25.55
C SER A 438 -25.24 -12.34 25.35
N GLY A 439 -24.28 -13.25 25.21
CA GLY A 439 -24.51 -14.65 24.82
C GLY A 439 -24.61 -14.87 23.31
N LEU A 440 -24.56 -13.80 22.50
CA LEU A 440 -24.69 -13.89 21.04
C LEU A 440 -23.62 -14.78 20.41
N SER A 441 -22.38 -14.71 20.92
CA SER A 441 -21.28 -15.55 20.45
C SER A 441 -21.59 -17.05 20.60
N LEU A 442 -22.20 -17.44 21.73
CA LEU A 442 -22.60 -18.82 22.01
C LEU A 442 -23.80 -19.25 21.14
N TRP A 443 -24.72 -18.32 20.86
CA TRP A 443 -25.83 -18.59 19.96
C TRP A 443 -25.33 -18.85 18.53
N ILE A 444 -24.43 -17.99 18.02
CA ILE A 444 -23.80 -18.17 16.70
C ILE A 444 -23.00 -19.48 16.67
N SER A 445 -22.24 -19.77 17.72
CA SER A 445 -21.39 -20.97 17.78
C SER A 445 -22.21 -22.27 17.66
N LYS A 446 -23.40 -22.34 18.27
CA LYS A 446 -24.31 -23.49 18.16
C LYS A 446 -24.83 -23.70 16.74
N GLN A 447 -25.11 -22.63 16.00
CA GLN A 447 -25.56 -22.74 14.61
C GLN A 447 -24.45 -23.21 13.67
N LEU A 448 -23.20 -23.06 14.07
CA LEU A 448 -22.02 -23.45 13.30
C LEU A 448 -21.49 -24.84 13.64
N GLU A 449 -22.11 -25.55 14.59
CA GLU A 449 -21.74 -26.91 14.99
C GLU A 449 -21.71 -27.92 13.82
N PRO A 450 -22.62 -27.87 12.82
CA PRO A 450 -22.55 -28.76 11.66
C PRO A 450 -21.27 -28.64 10.83
N LEU A 451 -20.54 -27.51 10.92
CA LEU A 451 -19.27 -27.33 10.22
C LEU A 451 -18.12 -28.16 10.82
N GLN A 452 -18.29 -28.78 12.00
CA GLN A 452 -17.32 -29.73 12.56
C GLN A 452 -17.03 -30.91 11.62
N ALA A 453 -17.93 -31.24 10.70
CA ALA A 453 -17.73 -32.32 9.73
C ALA A 453 -16.67 -32.00 8.66
N LEU A 454 -16.29 -30.73 8.50
CA LEU A 454 -15.34 -30.31 7.46
C LEU A 454 -13.88 -30.35 7.96
N PRO A 455 -12.91 -30.72 7.10
CA PRO A 455 -11.49 -30.64 7.45
C PRO A 455 -11.08 -29.20 7.83
N PRO A 456 -10.23 -28.99 8.86
CA PRO A 456 -9.82 -27.66 9.29
C PRO A 456 -9.26 -26.75 8.18
N PRO A 457 -8.41 -27.22 7.23
CA PRO A 457 -7.93 -26.38 6.13
C PRO A 457 -9.05 -25.85 5.24
N VAL A 458 -10.11 -26.63 5.02
CA VAL A 458 -11.26 -26.23 4.22
C VAL A 458 -12.03 -25.11 4.91
N VAL A 459 -12.23 -25.22 6.22
CA VAL A 459 -12.89 -24.16 7.02
C VAL A 459 -12.08 -22.86 6.96
N SER A 460 -10.76 -22.93 7.12
CA SER A 460 -9.90 -21.73 7.01
C SER A 460 -10.01 -21.06 5.64
N ILE A 461 -10.02 -21.84 4.55
CA ILE A 461 -10.15 -21.29 3.18
C ILE A 461 -11.52 -20.66 2.98
N ILE A 462 -12.59 -21.28 3.46
CA ILE A 462 -13.95 -20.71 3.39
C ILE A 462 -14.01 -19.36 4.12
N CYS A 463 -13.44 -19.28 5.34
CA CYS A 463 -13.38 -18.02 6.08
C CYS A 463 -12.56 -16.96 5.34
N CYS A 464 -11.43 -17.34 4.73
CA CYS A 464 -10.61 -16.43 3.94
C CYS A 464 -11.34 -15.91 2.70
N LEU A 465 -12.05 -16.79 1.97
CA LEU A 465 -12.84 -16.42 0.78
C LEU A 465 -13.99 -15.47 1.15
N LEU A 466 -14.68 -15.74 2.26
CA LEU A 466 -15.78 -14.91 2.74
C LEU A 466 -15.29 -13.48 3.06
N ILE A 467 -14.21 -13.35 3.82
CA ILE A 467 -13.63 -12.04 4.14
C ILE A 467 -13.05 -11.37 2.89
N ALA A 468 -12.32 -12.09 2.05
CA ALA A 468 -11.70 -11.54 0.84
C ALA A 468 -12.74 -11.01 -0.15
N GLY A 469 -13.91 -11.67 -0.25
CA GLY A 469 -15.02 -11.20 -1.07
C GLY A 469 -15.68 -9.96 -0.49
N PHE A 470 -15.96 -9.97 0.82
CA PHE A 470 -16.62 -8.85 1.49
C PHE A 470 -15.76 -7.58 1.56
N THR A 471 -14.44 -7.74 1.72
CA THR A 471 -13.52 -6.60 1.77
C THR A 471 -13.36 -5.89 0.42
N GLN A 472 -13.94 -6.42 -0.68
CA GLN A 472 -13.98 -5.69 -1.95
C GLN A 472 -15.02 -4.57 -1.95
N CYS A 473 -16.08 -4.71 -1.16
CA CYS A 473 -17.17 -3.73 -1.09
C CYS A 473 -17.23 -2.95 0.22
N ALA A 474 -16.44 -3.34 1.23
CA ALA A 474 -16.35 -2.65 2.51
C ALA A 474 -14.88 -2.44 2.91
N SER A 475 -14.62 -1.41 3.70
CA SER A 475 -13.28 -1.11 4.23
C SER A 475 -12.65 -2.32 4.94
N ASN A 476 -11.35 -2.57 4.70
CA ASN A 476 -10.58 -3.66 5.29
C ASN A 476 -10.73 -3.72 6.83
N LEU A 477 -10.74 -2.56 7.47
CA LEU A 477 -10.86 -2.42 8.93
C LEU A 477 -12.26 -2.80 9.42
N ALA A 478 -13.31 -2.32 8.75
CA ALA A 478 -14.69 -2.67 9.09
C ALA A 478 -14.94 -4.17 8.92
N THR A 479 -14.50 -4.74 7.81
CA THR A 479 -14.63 -6.18 7.51
C THR A 479 -13.96 -7.03 8.58
N THR A 480 -12.71 -6.72 8.90
CA THR A 480 -11.93 -7.45 9.91
C THR A 480 -12.58 -7.38 11.29
N THR A 481 -13.05 -6.19 11.68
CA THR A 481 -13.70 -5.96 12.97
C THR A 481 -15.03 -6.70 13.12
N LEU A 482 -15.79 -6.81 12.03
CA LEU A 482 -17.07 -7.51 12.01
C LEU A 482 -16.91 -9.03 12.05
N PHE A 483 -16.02 -9.57 11.21
CA PHE A 483 -15.93 -11.02 11.00
C PHE A 483 -15.00 -11.74 11.97
N LEU A 484 -13.94 -11.09 12.50
CA LEU A 484 -13.01 -11.77 13.42
C LEU A 484 -13.68 -12.34 14.68
N PRO A 485 -14.58 -11.62 15.39
CA PRO A 485 -15.26 -12.19 16.56
C PRO A 485 -16.13 -13.41 16.21
N ILE A 486 -16.70 -13.42 15.02
CA ILE A 486 -17.52 -14.52 14.50
C ILE A 486 -16.63 -15.73 14.19
N ILE A 487 -15.49 -15.50 13.51
CA ILE A 487 -14.51 -16.55 13.20
C ILE A 487 -13.90 -17.11 14.49
N ALA A 488 -13.61 -16.28 15.49
CA ALA A 488 -13.14 -16.74 16.80
C ALA A 488 -14.15 -17.70 17.45
N SER A 489 -15.43 -17.33 17.45
CA SER A 489 -16.52 -18.16 18.01
C SER A 489 -16.72 -19.45 17.21
N LEU A 490 -16.53 -19.40 15.88
CA LEU A 490 -16.51 -20.59 15.02
C LEU A 490 -15.36 -21.53 15.40
N SER A 491 -14.15 -21.03 15.58
CA SER A 491 -12.97 -21.85 15.94
C SER A 491 -13.15 -22.58 17.26
N GLU A 492 -13.73 -21.90 18.25
CA GLU A 492 -14.08 -22.51 19.53
C GLU A 492 -15.14 -23.61 19.37
N ALA A 493 -16.16 -23.38 18.55
CA ALA A 493 -17.22 -24.36 18.27
C ALA A 493 -16.66 -25.63 17.61
N ILE A 494 -15.75 -25.48 16.63
CA ILE A 494 -15.16 -26.61 15.91
C ILE A 494 -13.95 -27.22 16.63
N ARG A 495 -13.56 -26.70 17.80
CA ARG A 495 -12.37 -27.12 18.55
C ARG A 495 -11.07 -27.07 17.73
N VAL A 496 -10.93 -26.06 16.88
CA VAL A 496 -9.70 -25.77 16.12
C VAL A 496 -8.99 -24.59 16.76
N ASN A 497 -7.65 -24.58 16.73
CA ASN A 497 -6.87 -23.47 17.25
C ASN A 497 -7.31 -22.14 16.60
N PRO A 498 -7.76 -21.12 17.36
CA PRO A 498 -8.25 -19.86 16.82
C PRO A 498 -7.27 -19.14 15.89
N ILE A 499 -5.96 -19.25 16.15
CA ILE A 499 -4.91 -18.65 15.31
C ILE A 499 -4.96 -19.21 13.88
N TYR A 500 -5.31 -20.50 13.74
CA TYR A 500 -5.34 -21.17 12.45
C TYR A 500 -6.34 -20.60 11.46
N THR A 501 -7.45 -20.03 11.95
CA THR A 501 -8.48 -19.43 11.09
C THR A 501 -8.41 -17.91 11.14
N MET A 502 -8.22 -17.31 12.31
CA MET A 502 -8.26 -15.86 12.48
C MET A 502 -7.09 -15.17 11.79
N LEU A 503 -5.86 -15.68 11.96
CA LEU A 503 -4.66 -15.10 11.36
C LEU A 503 -4.75 -15.04 9.82
N PRO A 504 -4.99 -16.16 9.11
CA PRO A 504 -5.06 -16.10 7.65
C PRO A 504 -6.24 -15.27 7.15
N SER A 505 -7.37 -15.29 7.86
CA SER A 505 -8.52 -14.44 7.58
C SER A 505 -8.22 -12.95 7.69
N THR A 506 -7.46 -12.51 8.71
CA THR A 506 -7.02 -11.12 8.85
C THR A 506 -6.12 -10.68 7.70
N VAL A 507 -5.17 -11.53 7.31
CA VAL A 507 -4.28 -11.22 6.18
C VAL A 507 -5.09 -11.07 4.89
N CYS A 508 -6.04 -11.98 4.65
CA CYS A 508 -6.90 -11.95 3.48
C CYS A 508 -7.84 -10.72 3.44
N ALA A 509 -8.21 -10.15 4.60
CA ALA A 509 -8.96 -8.88 4.65
C ALA A 509 -8.18 -7.70 4.05
N THR A 510 -6.85 -7.81 3.92
CA THR A 510 -6.02 -6.76 3.32
C THR A 510 -5.87 -6.96 1.79
N PHE A 511 -6.22 -8.15 1.27
CA PHE A 511 -6.10 -8.51 -0.15
C PHE A 511 -7.31 -8.04 -0.98
N ALA A 512 -7.63 -6.76 -0.85
CA ALA A 512 -8.66 -6.08 -1.61
C ALA A 512 -8.08 -5.50 -2.91
N PHE A 513 -7.94 -6.33 -3.94
CA PHE A 513 -7.29 -5.95 -5.21
C PHE A 513 -8.26 -5.70 -6.39
N MET A 514 -9.54 -6.04 -6.25
CA MET A 514 -10.46 -6.14 -7.40
C MET A 514 -11.14 -4.82 -7.77
N LEU A 515 -11.50 -4.00 -6.78
CA LEU A 515 -12.30 -2.79 -6.97
C LEU A 515 -11.55 -1.53 -6.51
N PRO A 516 -11.76 -0.37 -7.18
CA PRO A 516 -11.16 0.90 -6.77
C PRO A 516 -11.57 1.35 -5.37
N VAL A 517 -12.84 1.14 -5.03
CA VAL A 517 -13.43 1.58 -3.76
C VAL A 517 -12.95 0.74 -2.58
N ALA A 518 -12.44 -0.47 -2.83
CA ALA A 518 -12.11 -1.44 -1.79
C ALA A 518 -11.01 -0.95 -0.83
N THR A 519 -10.00 -0.25 -1.36
CA THR A 519 -8.92 0.31 -0.54
C THR A 519 -8.51 1.70 -1.01
N PRO A 520 -8.08 2.59 -0.10
CA PRO A 520 -7.61 3.91 -0.51
C PRO A 520 -6.43 3.88 -1.49
N PRO A 521 -5.43 2.98 -1.39
CA PRO A 521 -4.44 2.77 -2.44
C PRO A 521 -5.05 2.58 -3.83
N ASN A 522 -6.04 1.69 -3.97
CA ASN A 522 -6.69 1.45 -5.27
C ASN A 522 -7.41 2.71 -5.78
N ALA A 523 -8.10 3.43 -4.89
CA ALA A 523 -8.81 4.67 -5.23
C ALA A 523 -7.86 5.79 -5.67
N ILE A 524 -6.73 5.97 -4.97
CA ILE A 524 -5.71 6.97 -5.32
C ILE A 524 -5.19 6.71 -6.72
N VAL A 525 -4.82 5.47 -7.03
CA VAL A 525 -4.27 5.13 -8.35
C VAL A 525 -5.36 5.26 -9.45
N PHE A 526 -6.61 4.88 -9.14
CA PHE A 526 -7.73 5.05 -10.06
C PHE A 526 -8.01 6.54 -10.38
N ALA A 527 -7.83 7.45 -9.41
CA ALA A 527 -8.03 8.88 -9.58
C ALA A 527 -7.08 9.53 -10.61
N TYR A 528 -5.94 8.90 -10.93
CA TYR A 528 -5.06 9.36 -12.02
C TYR A 528 -5.64 9.09 -13.43
N GLY A 529 -6.79 8.42 -13.54
CA GLY A 529 -7.60 8.36 -14.77
C GLY A 529 -7.10 7.41 -15.87
N ARG A 530 -6.05 6.60 -15.59
CA ARG A 530 -5.43 5.70 -16.58
C ARG A 530 -5.88 4.25 -16.51
N ILE A 531 -6.61 3.88 -15.46
CA ILE A 531 -6.98 2.50 -15.17
C ILE A 531 -8.47 2.35 -15.37
N LYS A 532 -8.90 1.34 -16.13
CA LYS A 532 -10.31 0.98 -16.20
C LYS A 532 -10.62 -0.03 -15.09
N VAL A 533 -11.86 0.00 -14.58
CA VAL A 533 -12.33 -0.95 -13.55
C VAL A 533 -12.10 -2.40 -13.99
N ILE A 534 -12.29 -2.70 -15.28
CA ILE A 534 -12.07 -4.05 -15.83
C ILE A 534 -10.61 -4.50 -15.75
N ASP A 535 -9.65 -3.58 -15.85
CA ASP A 535 -8.22 -3.90 -15.78
C ASP A 535 -7.83 -4.28 -14.34
N MET A 536 -8.36 -3.52 -13.37
CA MET A 536 -8.19 -3.80 -11.93
C MET A 536 -8.92 -5.09 -11.52
N LEU A 537 -10.13 -5.34 -12.05
CA LEU A 537 -10.88 -6.56 -11.77
C LEU A 537 -10.15 -7.81 -12.29
N LYS A 538 -9.67 -7.78 -13.53
CA LYS A 538 -8.94 -8.91 -14.15
C LYS A 538 -7.64 -9.22 -13.41
N SER A 539 -6.82 -8.20 -13.15
CA SER A 539 -5.54 -8.39 -12.47
C SER A 539 -5.73 -8.74 -10.99
N GLY A 540 -6.67 -8.07 -10.31
CA GLY A 540 -6.95 -8.24 -8.89
C GLY A 540 -7.63 -9.54 -8.50
N THR A 541 -8.46 -10.13 -9.37
CA THR A 541 -9.12 -11.43 -9.07
C THR A 541 -8.07 -12.53 -8.88
N VAL A 542 -7.09 -12.59 -9.78
CA VAL A 542 -6.01 -13.60 -9.70
C VAL A 542 -5.14 -13.36 -8.48
N LEU A 543 -4.77 -12.11 -8.18
CA LEU A 543 -4.00 -11.78 -6.98
C LEU A 543 -4.74 -12.11 -5.70
N THR A 544 -6.04 -11.87 -5.62
CA THR A 544 -6.85 -12.17 -4.43
C THR A 544 -6.90 -13.68 -4.17
N LEU A 545 -7.20 -14.48 -5.21
CA LEU A 545 -7.24 -15.94 -5.09
C LEU A 545 -5.87 -16.54 -4.76
N MET A 546 -4.82 -16.07 -5.43
CA MET A 546 -3.45 -16.53 -5.15
C MET A 546 -3.00 -16.09 -3.76
N GLY A 547 -3.35 -14.89 -3.30
CA GLY A 547 -3.05 -14.41 -1.95
C GLY A 547 -3.64 -15.33 -0.88
N ILE A 548 -4.89 -15.77 -1.05
CA ILE A 548 -5.52 -16.76 -0.16
C ILE A 548 -4.72 -18.07 -0.17
N MET A 549 -4.28 -18.55 -1.33
CA MET A 549 -3.45 -19.76 -1.42
C MET A 549 -2.09 -19.59 -0.77
N PHE A 550 -1.40 -18.46 -0.94
CA PHE A 550 -0.10 -18.19 -0.30
C PHE A 550 -0.20 -18.18 1.22
N VAL A 551 -1.26 -17.54 1.75
CA VAL A 551 -1.50 -17.49 3.19
C VAL A 551 -1.90 -18.87 3.73
N ALA A 552 -2.75 -19.62 3.00
CA ALA A 552 -3.10 -20.98 3.34
C ALA A 552 -1.88 -21.92 3.34
N LEU A 553 -0.96 -21.74 2.39
CA LEU A 553 0.31 -22.46 2.34
C LEU A 553 1.19 -22.08 3.53
N GLY A 554 1.35 -20.78 3.82
CA GLY A 554 2.15 -20.29 4.94
C GLY A 554 1.67 -20.85 6.29
N ILE A 555 0.36 -20.80 6.56
CA ILE A 555 -0.20 -21.31 7.82
C ILE A 555 -0.06 -22.83 7.95
N ASN A 556 -0.15 -23.57 6.83
CA ASN A 556 -0.05 -25.03 6.81
C ASN A 556 1.38 -25.59 6.76
N THR A 557 2.38 -24.76 6.45
CA THR A 557 3.79 -25.16 6.33
C THR A 557 4.60 -24.71 7.53
N TRP A 558 5.07 -23.45 7.54
CA TRP A 558 5.87 -22.91 8.65
C TRP A 558 5.03 -22.33 9.79
N GLY A 559 3.77 -21.97 9.55
CA GLY A 559 2.85 -21.55 10.62
C GLY A 559 2.57 -22.64 11.64
N LYS A 560 2.45 -23.91 11.20
CA LYS A 560 2.20 -25.07 12.07
C LYS A 560 3.22 -25.24 13.20
N PRO A 561 4.53 -25.38 12.92
CA PRO A 561 5.53 -25.52 13.98
C PRO A 561 5.68 -24.25 14.82
N MET A 562 5.43 -23.07 14.24
CA MET A 562 5.61 -21.78 14.90
C MET A 562 4.53 -21.47 15.95
N PHE A 563 3.28 -21.82 15.68
CA PHE A 563 2.14 -21.55 16.57
C PHE A 563 1.57 -22.81 17.24
N HIS A 564 2.20 -23.98 17.07
CA HIS A 564 1.72 -25.28 17.57
C HIS A 564 0.25 -25.53 17.24
N ILE A 565 -0.08 -25.38 15.96
CA ILE A 565 -1.47 -25.30 15.49
C ILE A 565 -2.20 -26.66 15.52
N ASP A 566 -1.45 -27.76 15.51
CA ASP A 566 -2.00 -29.12 15.41
C ASP A 566 -2.82 -29.56 16.62
N THR A 567 -2.69 -28.87 17.76
CA THR A 567 -3.44 -29.15 18.99
C THR A 567 -4.32 -27.99 19.39
N TYR A 568 -5.53 -28.28 19.88
CA TYR A 568 -6.38 -27.27 20.49
C TYR A 568 -5.73 -26.78 21.80
N PRO A 569 -5.41 -25.48 21.91
CA PRO A 569 -4.60 -24.99 23.02
C PRO A 569 -5.39 -24.93 24.33
N LEU A 570 -4.73 -25.25 25.45
CA LEU A 570 -5.31 -25.20 26.79
C LEU A 570 -5.82 -23.80 27.18
N TRP A 571 -5.22 -22.74 26.62
CA TRP A 571 -5.66 -21.36 26.87
C TRP A 571 -7.01 -21.03 26.20
N ALA A 572 -7.45 -21.79 25.19
CA ALA A 572 -8.74 -21.60 24.54
C ALA A 572 -9.89 -22.41 25.20
N THR A 573 -9.56 -23.42 26.01
CA THR A 573 -10.55 -24.36 26.58
C THR A 573 -11.49 -23.74 27.61
N ASN A 574 -11.06 -22.68 28.31
CA ASN A 574 -11.79 -22.09 29.44
C ASN A 574 -12.45 -20.73 29.13
N SER A 575 -12.53 -20.31 27.86
CA SER A 575 -13.18 -19.03 27.49
C SER A 575 -14.72 -19.06 27.63
N THR A 576 -15.30 -20.23 27.97
CA THR A 576 -16.74 -20.49 28.12
C THR A 576 -17.21 -20.70 29.56
N ALA A 577 -16.39 -20.42 30.59
CA ALA A 577 -16.79 -20.51 31.99
C ALA A 577 -17.27 -19.17 32.56
#